data_AF-A0A953MNC8-F1
#
_entry.id   AF-A0A953MNC8-F1
#
_cell.length_a   1.000
_cell.length_b   1.000
_cell.length_c   1.000
_cell.angle_alpha   90.00
_cell.angle_beta   90.00
_cell.angle_gamma   90.00
#
_symmetry.space_group_name_H-M   'P 1'
#
loop_
_entity.id
_entity.type
_entity.pdbx_description
1 polymer ?
#
loop_
_entity_poly.entity_id
_entity_poly.type
_entity_poly.pdbx_seq_one_letter_code
_entity_poly.pdbx_strand_id
1 'polypeptide(L)'
;MNKKSDYLKETIKHIDIKEHNVVPLVDAMGDMAFSARTLNRAANIFDMMIKDDKCGVILTLAGSLFSAGLKKVVYDLVMNNMVDAIVSTGAVIVDQDFFEALGYKHYKGTQFVDDNEMRDLMIDRIYDTFIDEEELRVCDDTMALITESL
;
A
#
# COMPACT_ATOMS: atom_id res chain seq x y z
N MET A 1 -20.04 1.03 -25.84
CA MET A 1 -19.58 0.29 -24.65
C MET A 1 -18.13 0.66 -24.41
N ASN A 2 -17.79 1.02 -23.18
CA ASN A 2 -16.41 1.22 -22.80
C ASN A 2 -15.67 -0.11 -22.84
N LYS A 3 -14.36 -0.07 -22.96
CA LYS A 3 -13.48 -1.23 -22.94
C LYS A 3 -12.64 -1.22 -21.67
N LYS A 4 -12.12 -2.37 -21.25
CA LYS A 4 -11.19 -2.48 -20.11
C LYS A 4 -10.02 -1.49 -20.21
N SER A 5 -9.45 -1.34 -21.42
CA SER A 5 -8.37 -0.38 -21.72
C SER A 5 -8.74 1.08 -21.51
N ASP A 6 -10.03 1.41 -21.40
CA ASP A 6 -10.49 2.77 -21.11
C ASP A 6 -10.30 3.15 -19.64
N TYR A 7 -10.24 2.15 -18.75
CA TYR A 7 -10.10 2.32 -17.30
C TYR A 7 -8.67 2.04 -16.81
N LEU A 8 -8.01 1.00 -17.30
CA LEU A 8 -6.68 0.58 -16.85
C LEU A 8 -5.56 1.38 -17.58
N LYS A 9 -5.51 2.69 -17.32
CA LYS A 9 -4.61 3.63 -18.03
C LYS A 9 -3.47 4.16 -17.18
N GLU A 10 -3.82 4.80 -16.06
CA GLU A 10 -2.85 5.48 -15.21
C GLU A 10 -2.47 4.60 -14.05
N THR A 11 -1.20 4.20 -13.98
CA THR A 11 -0.73 3.38 -12.87
C THR A 11 -0.60 4.21 -11.60
N ILE A 12 -0.90 3.57 -10.46
CA ILE A 12 -0.53 4.10 -9.14
C ILE A 12 0.98 4.18 -9.05
N LYS A 13 1.49 5.26 -8.45
CA LYS A 13 2.91 5.47 -8.21
C LYS A 13 3.17 5.44 -6.72
N HIS A 14 4.14 4.63 -6.31
CA HIS A 14 4.59 4.59 -4.93
C HIS A 14 5.40 5.85 -4.60
N ILE A 15 5.09 6.50 -3.48
CA ILE A 15 5.83 7.68 -3.03
C ILE A 15 7.28 7.30 -2.69
N ASP A 16 8.24 8.12 -3.11
CA ASP A 16 9.61 8.06 -2.60
C ASP A 16 9.79 9.08 -1.47
N ILE A 17 9.82 8.60 -0.24
CA ILE A 17 9.96 9.48 0.94
C ILE A 17 11.31 10.20 0.99
N LYS A 18 12.33 9.71 0.27
CA LYS A 18 13.66 10.34 0.22
C LYS A 18 13.69 11.61 -0.63
N GLU A 19 12.70 11.80 -1.50
CA GLU A 19 12.57 13.02 -2.31
C GLU A 19 11.99 14.21 -1.52
N HIS A 20 11.49 13.98 -0.31
CA HIS A 20 10.77 14.97 0.48
C HIS A 20 11.29 15.04 1.92
N ASN A 21 11.91 16.16 2.32
CA ASN A 21 12.19 16.41 3.72
C ASN A 21 10.95 16.97 4.44
N VAL A 22 10.14 16.07 5.00
CA VAL A 22 8.90 16.41 5.69
C VAL A 22 9.09 16.73 7.19
N VAL A 23 10.30 16.55 7.74
CA VAL A 23 10.56 16.69 9.18
C VAL A 23 10.20 18.09 9.70
N PRO A 24 10.67 19.20 9.09
CA PRO A 24 10.34 20.54 9.60
C PRO A 24 8.83 20.85 9.57
N LEU A 25 8.09 20.26 8.61
CA LEU A 25 6.64 20.40 8.53
C LEU A 25 5.95 19.67 9.68
N VAL A 26 6.34 18.42 9.94
CA VAL A 26 5.79 17.61 11.04
C VAL A 26 6.17 18.19 12.41
N ASP A 27 7.36 18.78 12.55
CA ASP A 27 7.77 19.47 13.78
C ASP A 27 6.87 20.66 14.10
N ALA A 28 6.61 21.52 13.10
CA ALA A 28 5.72 22.67 13.26
C ALA A 28 4.27 22.28 13.63
N MET A 29 3.83 21.06 13.27
CA MET A 29 2.50 20.54 13.65
C MET A 29 2.34 20.34 15.16
N GLY A 30 3.43 20.32 15.93
CA GLY A 30 3.40 20.28 17.40
C GLY A 30 2.74 21.52 18.04
N ASP A 31 2.86 22.68 17.40
CA ASP A 31 2.30 23.95 17.87
C ASP A 31 0.87 24.22 17.34
N MET A 32 0.33 23.30 16.54
CA MET A 32 -1.00 23.42 15.92
C MET A 32 -2.11 22.77 16.78
N ALA A 33 -3.28 22.51 16.18
CA ALA A 33 -4.45 21.93 16.84
C ALA A 33 -4.88 20.58 16.21
N PHE A 34 -5.73 19.84 16.93
CA PHE A 34 -6.36 18.59 16.47
C PHE A 34 -5.36 17.49 16.08
N SER A 35 -5.57 16.84 14.93
CA SER A 35 -4.75 15.73 14.43
C SER A 35 -3.32 16.13 14.11
N ALA A 36 -3.03 17.42 13.93
CA ALA A 36 -1.66 17.91 13.70
C ALA A 36 -0.72 17.52 14.84
N ARG A 37 -1.11 17.80 16.10
CA ARG A 37 -0.34 17.39 17.28
C ARG A 37 -0.27 15.88 17.46
N THR A 38 -1.28 15.15 16.98
CA THR A 38 -1.28 13.69 17.01
C THR A 38 -0.23 13.13 16.06
N LEU A 39 -0.12 13.68 14.84
CA LEU A 39 0.91 13.28 13.87
C LEU A 39 2.32 13.60 14.39
N ASN A 40 2.54 14.81 14.90
CA ASN A 40 3.82 15.19 15.51
C ASN A 40 4.21 14.24 16.66
N ARG A 41 3.28 13.95 17.57
CA ARG A 41 3.51 13.00 18.67
C ARG A 41 3.80 11.60 18.16
N ALA A 42 3.07 11.10 17.16
CA ALA A 42 3.30 9.78 16.58
C ALA A 42 4.69 9.66 15.94
N ALA A 43 5.12 10.68 15.19
CA ALA A 43 6.46 10.72 14.59
C ALA A 43 7.56 10.69 15.66
N ASN A 44 7.41 11.47 16.73
CA ASN A 44 8.36 11.47 17.86
C ASN A 44 8.40 10.13 18.60
N ILE A 45 7.25 9.47 18.79
CA ILE A 45 7.21 8.13 19.40
C ILE A 45 7.95 7.12 18.53
N PHE A 46 7.69 7.13 17.22
CA PHE A 46 8.37 6.23 16.30
C PHE A 46 9.88 6.50 16.24
N ASP A 47 10.31 7.77 16.24
CA ASP A 47 11.73 8.17 16.31
C ASP A 47 12.41 7.71 17.61
N MET A 48 11.70 7.74 18.75
CA MET A 48 12.22 7.16 20.00
C MET A 48 12.35 5.63 19.92
N MET A 49 11.37 4.95 19.32
CA MET A 49 11.39 3.48 19.17
C MET A 49 12.58 3.02 18.33
N ILE A 50 12.83 3.67 17.19
CA ILE A 50 13.96 3.30 16.30
C ILE A 50 15.34 3.61 16.89
N LYS A 51 15.43 4.53 17.88
CA LYS A 51 16.69 4.91 18.55
C LYS A 51 17.03 4.00 19.73
N ASP A 52 16.05 3.27 20.26
CA ASP A 52 16.21 2.36 21.40
C ASP A 52 16.52 0.94 20.91
N ASP A 53 17.77 0.51 21.08
CA ASP A 53 18.26 -0.81 20.67
C ASP A 53 17.61 -1.99 21.42
N LYS A 54 16.86 -1.70 22.50
CA LYS A 54 16.10 -2.69 23.26
C LYS A 54 14.61 -2.69 22.90
N CYS A 55 14.16 -1.78 22.04
CA CYS A 55 12.77 -1.68 21.61
C CYS A 55 12.55 -2.54 20.36
N GLY A 56 11.62 -3.49 20.44
CA GLY A 56 11.14 -4.22 19.26
C GLY A 56 10.01 -3.48 18.56
N VAL A 57 10.16 -3.21 17.26
CA VAL A 57 9.19 -2.49 16.43
C VAL A 57 8.36 -3.48 15.61
N ILE A 58 7.07 -3.57 15.92
CA ILE A 58 6.11 -4.40 15.17
C ILE A 58 5.24 -3.51 14.29
N LEU A 59 5.38 -3.67 12.97
CA LEU A 59 4.56 -2.96 11.97
C LEU A 59 3.30 -3.76 11.65
N THR A 60 2.13 -3.17 11.89
CA THR A 60 0.84 -3.78 11.59
C THR A 60 0.23 -3.15 10.32
N LEU A 61 -0.07 -3.98 9.32
CA LEU A 61 -0.51 -3.55 7.99
C LEU A 61 -1.90 -4.10 7.66
N ALA A 62 -2.83 -3.22 7.30
CA ALA A 62 -4.18 -3.59 6.89
C ALA A 62 -4.71 -2.64 5.81
N GLY A 63 -5.76 -3.05 5.11
CA GLY A 63 -6.40 -2.26 4.07
C GLY A 63 -5.62 -2.25 2.75
N SER A 64 -5.71 -1.15 2.03
CA SER A 64 -5.24 -0.99 0.65
C SER A 64 -3.96 -0.14 0.54
N LEU A 65 -3.04 -0.28 1.51
CA LEU A 65 -1.87 0.58 1.64
C LEU A 65 -0.97 0.59 0.40
N PHE A 66 -0.74 -0.59 -0.19
CA PHE A 66 0.18 -0.73 -1.31
C PHE A 66 -0.49 -0.28 -2.61
N SER A 67 -1.74 -0.66 -2.85
CA SER A 67 -2.51 -0.12 -3.97
C SER A 67 -2.77 1.39 -3.86
N ALA A 68 -2.65 1.98 -2.67
CA ALA A 68 -2.68 3.43 -2.44
C ALA A 68 -1.32 4.14 -2.63
N GLY A 69 -0.25 3.42 -2.99
CA GLY A 69 1.05 4.01 -3.28
C GLY A 69 2.03 4.05 -2.09
N LEU A 70 1.81 3.27 -1.03
CA LEU A 70 2.67 3.26 0.16
C LEU A 70 3.64 2.07 0.23
N LYS A 71 3.69 1.19 -0.78
CA LYS A 71 4.57 0.01 -0.78
C LYS A 71 6.04 0.37 -0.57
N LYS A 72 6.51 1.41 -1.26
CA LYS A 72 7.91 1.87 -1.16
C LYS A 72 8.27 2.40 0.23
N VAL A 73 7.30 2.95 0.97
CA VAL A 73 7.49 3.36 2.37
C VAL A 73 7.81 2.14 3.22
N VAL A 74 6.98 1.09 3.14
CA VAL A 74 7.20 -0.14 3.90
C VAL A 74 8.49 -0.84 3.48
N TYR A 75 8.79 -0.87 2.17
CA TYR A 75 10.08 -1.34 1.67
C TYR A 75 11.27 -0.60 2.30
N ASP A 76 11.24 0.74 2.33
CA ASP A 76 12.31 1.53 2.92
C ASP A 76 12.45 1.29 4.43
N LEU A 77 11.34 1.11 5.17
CA LEU A 77 11.38 0.75 6.59
C LEU A 77 12.08 -0.59 6.82
N VAL A 78 11.74 -1.62 6.02
CA VAL A 78 12.35 -2.96 6.12
C VAL A 78 13.83 -2.91 5.74
N MET A 79 14.17 -2.28 4.61
CA MET A 79 15.54 -2.23 4.11
C MET A 79 16.51 -1.45 5.02
N ASN A 80 15.99 -0.57 5.87
CA ASN A 80 16.78 0.20 6.83
C ASN A 80 16.70 -0.36 8.27
N ASN A 81 16.21 -1.59 8.46
CA ASN A 81 16.05 -2.23 9.78
C ASN A 81 15.26 -1.37 10.77
N MET A 82 14.23 -0.67 10.31
CA MET A 82 13.37 0.17 11.15
C MET A 82 12.19 -0.61 11.75
N VAL A 83 12.04 -1.89 11.39
CA VAL A 83 10.95 -2.79 11.79
C VAL A 83 11.52 -4.19 12.01
N ASP A 84 11.15 -4.83 13.13
CA ASP A 84 11.60 -6.17 13.50
C ASP A 84 10.60 -7.27 13.13
N ALA A 85 9.31 -6.94 13.08
CA ALA A 85 8.26 -7.89 12.69
C ALA A 85 7.12 -7.18 11.94
N ILE A 86 6.51 -7.91 10.99
CA ILE A 86 5.33 -7.45 10.26
C ILE A 86 4.15 -8.36 10.57
N VAL A 87 3.01 -7.76 10.92
CA VAL A 87 1.73 -8.44 11.02
C VAL A 87 0.82 -7.83 9.96
N SER A 88 0.34 -8.63 9.00
CA SER A 88 -0.42 -8.11 7.86
C SER A 88 -1.64 -8.95 7.54
N THR A 89 -2.67 -8.31 6.97
CA THR A 89 -3.79 -9.01 6.32
C THR A 89 -3.33 -9.64 5.00
N GLY A 90 -3.89 -10.80 4.63
CA GLY A 90 -3.55 -11.50 3.38
C GLY A 90 -3.63 -10.62 2.12
N ALA A 91 -4.66 -9.76 2.02
CA ALA A 91 -4.85 -8.88 0.87
C ALA A 91 -3.72 -7.86 0.62
N VAL A 92 -2.96 -7.48 1.65
CA VAL A 92 -1.79 -6.59 1.47
C VAL A 92 -0.63 -7.37 0.88
N ILE A 93 -0.48 -8.64 1.27
CA ILE A 93 0.63 -9.50 0.86
C ILE A 93 0.39 -10.11 -0.52
N VAL A 94 -0.80 -10.70 -0.75
CA VAL A 94 -1.11 -11.43 -1.99
C VAL A 94 -1.58 -10.46 -3.06
N ASP A 95 -2.73 -9.82 -2.84
CA ASP A 95 -3.46 -9.04 -3.85
C ASP A 95 -2.76 -7.72 -4.20
N GLN A 96 -1.80 -7.26 -3.38
CA GLN A 96 -1.10 -6.01 -3.61
C GLN A 96 0.42 -6.17 -3.78
N ASP A 97 1.12 -6.74 -2.80
CA ASP A 97 2.59 -6.84 -2.86
C ASP A 97 3.05 -7.87 -3.90
N PHE A 98 2.62 -9.12 -3.73
CA PHE A 98 2.98 -10.23 -4.59
C PHE A 98 2.41 -10.04 -6.00
N PHE A 99 1.17 -9.57 -6.11
CA PHE A 99 0.57 -9.15 -7.38
C PHE A 99 1.47 -8.20 -8.18
N GLU A 100 1.96 -7.12 -7.55
CA GLU A 100 2.90 -6.21 -8.22
C GLU A 100 4.27 -6.83 -8.47
N ALA A 101 4.72 -7.78 -7.63
CA ALA A 101 5.97 -8.50 -7.81
C ALA A 101 5.94 -9.42 -9.04
N LEU A 102 4.76 -9.93 -9.43
CA LEU A 102 4.55 -10.64 -10.70
C LEU A 102 4.58 -9.72 -11.94
N GLY A 103 4.68 -8.40 -11.73
CA GLY A 103 4.77 -7.41 -12.81
C GLY A 103 3.46 -6.67 -13.09
N TYR A 104 2.36 -7.07 -12.47
CA TYR A 104 1.05 -6.44 -12.61
C TYR A 104 0.98 -5.07 -11.92
N LYS A 105 -0.14 -4.35 -12.09
CA LYS A 105 -0.26 -2.94 -11.69
C LYS A 105 -1.62 -2.62 -11.10
N HIS A 106 -1.62 -1.72 -10.13
CA HIS A 106 -2.82 -0.99 -9.71
C HIS A 106 -2.96 0.28 -10.53
N TYR A 107 -4.20 0.65 -10.82
CA TYR A 107 -4.53 1.80 -11.65
C TYR A 107 -5.36 2.82 -10.87
N LYS A 108 -5.12 4.10 -11.13
CA LYS A 108 -6.02 5.16 -10.65
C LYS A 108 -7.38 4.98 -11.30
N GLY A 109 -8.41 5.15 -10.50
CA GLY A 109 -9.79 5.03 -10.91
C GLY A 109 -10.67 6.10 -10.27
N THR A 110 -11.94 5.75 -10.08
CA THR A 110 -12.91 6.61 -9.41
C THR A 110 -14.01 5.76 -8.80
N GLN A 111 -14.56 6.23 -7.69
CA GLN A 111 -15.68 5.57 -7.01
C GLN A 111 -17.02 5.71 -7.75
N PHE A 112 -17.08 6.57 -8.77
CA PHE A 112 -18.31 6.96 -9.46
C PHE A 112 -18.52 6.18 -10.78
N VAL A 113 -18.13 4.90 -10.82
CA VAL A 113 -18.38 3.98 -11.95
C VAL A 113 -19.40 2.93 -11.53
N ASP A 114 -20.21 2.45 -12.48
CA ASP A 114 -21.15 1.34 -12.23
C ASP A 114 -20.37 0.02 -12.04
N ASP A 115 -20.55 -0.62 -10.89
CA ASP A 115 -19.89 -1.88 -10.58
C ASP A 115 -20.35 -3.04 -11.50
N ASN A 116 -21.53 -2.95 -12.13
CA ASN A 116 -21.93 -3.93 -13.14
C ASN A 116 -21.06 -3.81 -14.41
N GLU A 117 -20.74 -2.59 -14.83
CA GLU A 117 -19.82 -2.37 -15.94
C GLU A 117 -18.41 -2.85 -15.60
N MET A 118 -17.93 -2.59 -14.38
CA MET A 118 -16.64 -3.09 -13.90
C MET A 118 -16.58 -4.61 -13.90
N ARG A 119 -17.63 -5.26 -13.41
CA ARG A 119 -17.76 -6.72 -13.43
C ARG A 119 -17.75 -7.29 -14.84
N ASP A 120 -18.53 -6.71 -15.75
CA ASP A 120 -18.58 -7.15 -17.16
C ASP A 120 -17.21 -6.99 -17.86
N LEU A 121 -16.43 -6.00 -17.42
CA LEU A 121 -15.08 -5.74 -17.93
C LEU A 121 -13.98 -6.48 -17.17
N MET A 122 -14.28 -7.33 -16.18
CA MET A 122 -13.28 -7.99 -15.33
C MET A 122 -12.30 -6.98 -14.70
N ILE A 123 -12.85 -5.94 -14.10
CA ILE A 123 -12.13 -4.94 -13.31
C ILE A 123 -12.70 -4.96 -11.90
N ASP A 124 -11.84 -5.12 -10.91
CA ASP A 124 -12.24 -4.92 -9.52
C ASP A 124 -11.85 -3.53 -9.05
N ARG A 125 -12.67 -2.96 -8.17
CA ARG A 125 -12.52 -1.60 -7.67
C ARG A 125 -12.27 -1.58 -6.17
N ILE A 126 -11.14 -1.02 -5.78
CA ILE A 126 -10.75 -0.72 -4.41
C ILE A 126 -10.95 0.78 -4.21
N TYR A 127 -12.17 1.18 -3.86
CA TYR A 127 -12.58 2.59 -3.77
C TYR A 127 -12.40 3.39 -5.07
N ASP A 128 -11.31 4.15 -5.20
CA ASP A 128 -10.92 4.95 -6.36
C ASP A 128 -9.68 4.37 -7.08
N THR A 129 -9.38 3.10 -6.82
CA THR A 129 -8.29 2.33 -7.45
C THR A 129 -8.87 1.12 -8.17
N PHE A 130 -8.33 0.78 -9.34
CA PHE A 130 -8.73 -0.38 -10.14
C PHE A 130 -7.62 -1.43 -10.20
N ILE A 131 -8.02 -2.69 -10.25
CA ILE A 131 -7.16 -3.86 -10.46
C ILE A 131 -7.78 -4.75 -11.55
N ASP A 132 -6.94 -5.40 -12.35
CA ASP A 132 -7.39 -6.33 -13.37
C ASP A 132 -7.65 -7.72 -12.73
N GLU A 133 -8.92 -8.15 -12.76
CA GLU A 133 -9.35 -9.44 -12.20
C GLU A 133 -8.72 -10.64 -12.94
N GLU A 134 -8.42 -10.50 -14.23
CA GLU A 134 -7.76 -11.59 -14.97
C GLU A 134 -6.30 -11.74 -14.52
N GLU A 135 -5.61 -10.64 -14.22
CA GLU A 135 -4.27 -10.66 -13.65
C GLU A 135 -4.30 -11.18 -12.20
N LEU A 136 -5.34 -10.82 -11.43
CA LEU A 136 -5.49 -11.25 -10.04
C LEU A 136 -5.66 -12.78 -9.95
N ARG A 137 -6.40 -13.38 -10.88
CA ARG A 137 -6.50 -14.85 -10.97
C ARG A 137 -5.15 -15.52 -11.23
N VAL A 138 -4.30 -14.93 -12.07
CA VAL A 138 -2.94 -15.47 -12.28
C VAL A 138 -2.13 -15.38 -10.99
N CYS A 139 -2.29 -14.31 -10.21
CA CYS A 139 -1.67 -14.16 -8.90
C CYS A 139 -2.12 -15.26 -7.94
N ASP A 140 -3.43 -15.50 -7.84
CA ASP A 140 -4.02 -16.55 -7.00
C ASP A 140 -3.56 -17.95 -7.40
N ASP A 141 -3.61 -18.27 -8.70
CA ASP A 141 -3.14 -19.56 -9.24
C ASP A 141 -1.64 -19.75 -8.95
N THR A 142 -0.84 -18.68 -9.08
CA THR A 142 0.60 -18.74 -8.75
C THR A 142 0.81 -19.00 -7.26
N MET A 143 0.04 -18.35 -6.38
CA MET A 143 0.08 -18.60 -4.94
C MET A 143 -0.34 -20.03 -4.58
N ALA A 144 -1.35 -20.58 -5.26
CA ALA A 144 -1.77 -21.97 -5.08
C ALA A 144 -0.62 -22.92 -5.44
N LEU A 145 0.03 -22.74 -6.60
CA LEU A 145 1.18 -23.55 -7.01
C LEU A 145 2.33 -23.51 -6.01
N ILE A 146 2.66 -22.33 -5.47
CA ILE A 146 3.72 -22.18 -4.46
C ILE A 146 3.33 -22.93 -3.18
N THR A 147 2.11 -22.71 -2.68
CA THR A 147 1.68 -23.29 -1.40
C THR A 147 1.51 -24.80 -1.45
N GLU A 148 1.08 -25.36 -2.59
CA GLU A 148 1.01 -26.81 -2.82
C GLU A 148 2.39 -27.48 -2.93
N SER A 149 3.45 -26.71 -3.18
CA SER A 149 4.82 -27.22 -3.33
C SER A 149 5.62 -27.31 -2.01
N LEU A 150 5.09 -26.80 -0.90
CA LEU A 150 5.72 -26.75 0.43
C LEU A 150 5.33 -27.94 1.30
#